data_AF-A0A2T3W409-F1
#
_entry.id   AF-A0A2T3W409-F1
#
_cell.length_a   1.000
_cell.length_b   1.000
_cell.length_c   1.000
_cell.angle_alpha   90.00
_cell.angle_beta   90.00
_cell.angle_gamma   90.00
#
_symmetry.space_group_name_H-M   'P 1'
#
loop_
_entity.id
_entity.type
_entity.pdbx_description
1 polymer ?
#
loop_
_entity_poly.entity_id
_entity_poly.type
_entity_poly.pdbx_seq_one_letter_code
_entity_poly.pdbx_strand_id
1 'polypeptide(L)'
;MPHFSKTARTLRRLWSALQSGDPGAVHEVRKLTRRAQAQLRVARAPKRTRRAWRDLRRAVAAVRDRDAVGEQLVQALKELKVPPQVLSEFQSTWAGRRSRTFAAVSWPDPPPAVKRPRAWKARVRKTLRRDAHHLLREAEQVFHTDCRPFPYHPGKSLMFLQFPEIRICSCSLRSKKFRNT
;
A
#
# COMPACT_ATOMS: atom_id res chain seq x y z
N MET A 1 -23.06 0.52 -20.46
CA MET A 1 -22.22 1.62 -19.92
C MET A 1 -21.24 1.07 -18.88
N PRO A 2 -19.90 1.22 -19.01
CA PRO A 2 -18.96 0.68 -18.04
C PRO A 2 -18.96 1.52 -16.76
N HIS A 3 -19.76 1.13 -15.77
CA HIS A 3 -19.82 1.77 -14.46
C HIS A 3 -18.55 1.47 -13.63
N PHE A 4 -18.30 2.21 -12.53
CA PHE A 4 -17.47 1.67 -11.43
C PHE A 4 -18.14 0.46 -10.74
N SER A 5 -19.20 -0.09 -11.34
CA SER A 5 -19.89 -1.28 -10.86
C SER A 5 -18.95 -2.45 -10.75
N LYS A 6 -17.88 -2.58 -11.55
CA LYS A 6 -16.96 -3.72 -11.40
C LYS A 6 -16.30 -3.71 -10.01
N THR A 7 -15.75 -2.58 -9.57
CA THR A 7 -15.11 -2.46 -8.25
C THR A 7 -16.12 -2.68 -7.12
N ALA A 8 -17.28 -2.02 -7.17
CA ALA A 8 -18.31 -2.20 -6.14
C ALA A 8 -18.92 -3.62 -6.15
N ARG A 9 -19.06 -4.25 -7.32
CA ARG A 9 -19.56 -5.62 -7.48
C ARG A 9 -18.54 -6.64 -6.98
N THR A 10 -17.26 -6.47 -7.28
CA THR A 10 -16.18 -7.28 -6.71
C THR A 10 -16.18 -7.16 -5.19
N LEU A 11 -16.33 -5.94 -4.65
CA LEU A 11 -16.42 -5.76 -3.20
C LEU A 11 -17.61 -6.53 -2.60
N ARG A 12 -18.81 -6.43 -3.21
CA ARG A 12 -19.99 -7.16 -2.75
C ARG A 12 -19.78 -8.68 -2.71
N ARG A 13 -19.07 -9.24 -3.69
CA ARG A 13 -18.76 -10.69 -3.73
C ARG A 13 -17.77 -11.10 -2.63
N LEU A 14 -16.85 -10.21 -2.28
CA LEU A 14 -15.86 -10.46 -1.21
C LEU A 14 -16.40 -10.11 0.17
N TRP A 15 -17.60 -9.54 0.28
CA TRP A 15 -18.06 -8.92 1.52
C TRP A 15 -18.30 -9.94 2.64
N SER A 16 -18.97 -11.06 2.33
CA SER A 16 -19.20 -12.13 3.30
C SER A 16 -17.89 -12.75 3.81
N ALA A 17 -16.95 -13.03 2.89
CA ALA A 17 -15.62 -13.56 3.25
C ALA A 17 -14.78 -12.55 4.05
N LEU A 18 -14.91 -11.25 3.75
CA LEU A 18 -14.29 -10.20 4.55
C LEU A 18 -14.87 -10.17 5.97
N GLN A 19 -16.19 -10.30 6.11
CA GLN A 19 -16.88 -10.32 7.41
C GLN A 19 -16.53 -11.57 8.23
N SER A 20 -16.29 -12.71 7.59
CA SER A 20 -15.79 -13.91 8.27
C SER A 20 -14.30 -13.85 8.60
N GLY A 21 -13.60 -12.79 8.20
CA GLY A 21 -12.18 -12.58 8.47
C GLY A 21 -11.24 -13.45 7.65
N ASP A 22 -11.67 -13.92 6.48
CA ASP A 22 -10.83 -14.67 5.55
C ASP A 22 -9.59 -13.85 5.13
N PRO A 23 -8.35 -14.35 5.34
CA PRO A 23 -7.13 -13.63 4.98
C PRO A 23 -7.04 -13.29 3.49
N GLY A 24 -7.52 -14.18 2.61
CA GLY A 24 -7.56 -13.95 1.17
C GLY A 24 -8.45 -12.77 0.80
N ALA A 25 -9.65 -12.72 1.36
CA ALA A 25 -10.59 -11.62 1.18
C ALA A 25 -10.05 -10.30 1.73
N VAL A 26 -9.43 -10.31 2.92
CA VAL A 26 -8.75 -9.12 3.49
C VAL A 26 -7.69 -8.58 2.53
N HIS A 27 -6.85 -9.45 1.97
CA HIS A 27 -5.84 -9.08 0.97
C HIS A 27 -6.46 -8.49 -0.31
N GLU A 28 -7.45 -9.17 -0.88
CA GLU A 28 -8.09 -8.72 -2.13
C GLU A 28 -8.86 -7.41 -1.94
N VAL A 29 -9.53 -7.22 -0.80
CA VAL A 29 -10.19 -5.95 -0.47
C VAL A 29 -9.16 -4.83 -0.28
N ARG A 30 -7.98 -5.10 0.30
CA ARG A 30 -6.89 -4.11 0.38
C ARG A 30 -6.40 -3.67 -1.00
N LYS A 31 -6.23 -4.60 -1.94
CA LYS A 31 -5.89 -4.28 -3.35
C LYS A 31 -7.01 -3.50 -4.03
N LEU A 32 -8.25 -3.94 -3.83
CA LEU A 32 -9.43 -3.32 -4.41
C LEU A 32 -9.61 -1.87 -3.95
N THR A 33 -9.46 -1.60 -2.66
CA THR A 33 -9.58 -0.25 -2.09
C THR A 33 -8.50 0.69 -2.61
N ARG A 34 -7.26 0.23 -2.80
CA ARG A 34 -6.20 1.01 -3.45
C ARG A 34 -6.59 1.41 -4.88
N ARG A 35 -7.07 0.44 -5.68
CA ARG A 35 -7.56 0.69 -7.05
C ARG A 35 -8.76 1.64 -7.06
N ALA A 36 -9.71 1.45 -6.14
CA ALA A 36 -10.90 2.27 -6.01
C ALA A 36 -10.55 3.73 -5.70
N GLN A 37 -9.59 3.99 -4.80
CA GLN A 37 -9.17 5.36 -4.49
C GLN A 37 -8.58 6.09 -5.70
N ALA A 38 -7.70 5.43 -6.46
CA ALA A 38 -7.15 6.00 -7.70
C ALA A 38 -8.26 6.33 -8.70
N GLN A 39 -9.21 5.41 -8.86
CA GLN A 39 -10.39 5.57 -9.70
C GLN A 39 -11.29 6.74 -9.29
N LEU A 40 -11.60 6.86 -8.00
CA LEU A 40 -12.45 7.90 -7.44
C LEU A 40 -11.83 9.29 -7.57
N ARG A 41 -10.49 9.38 -7.47
CA ARG A 41 -9.74 10.61 -7.70
C ARG A 41 -9.92 11.11 -9.14
N VAL A 42 -9.76 10.23 -10.13
CA VAL A 42 -9.96 10.59 -11.54
C VAL A 42 -11.42 10.96 -11.82
N ALA A 43 -12.37 10.26 -11.20
CA ALA A 43 -13.79 10.56 -11.35
C ALA A 43 -14.22 11.88 -10.69
N ARG A 44 -13.38 12.47 -9.83
CA ARG A 44 -13.77 13.57 -8.92
C ARG A 44 -15.01 13.19 -8.10
N ALA A 45 -15.01 11.98 -7.56
CA ALA A 45 -16.14 11.47 -6.79
C ALA A 45 -16.43 12.35 -5.56
N PRO A 46 -17.70 12.38 -5.08
CA PRO A 46 -18.08 13.14 -3.89
C PRO A 46 -17.19 12.82 -2.68
N LYS A 47 -16.95 13.83 -1.82
CA LYS A 47 -16.10 13.69 -0.63
C LYS A 47 -16.57 12.55 0.27
N ARG A 48 -17.90 12.40 0.46
CA ARG A 48 -18.51 11.31 1.24
C ARG A 48 -18.13 9.92 0.73
N THR A 49 -18.22 9.70 -0.58
CA THR A 49 -17.86 8.40 -1.18
C THR A 49 -16.36 8.13 -1.05
N ARG A 50 -15.51 9.13 -1.30
CA ARG A 50 -14.06 8.99 -1.11
C ARG A 50 -13.71 8.64 0.34
N ARG A 51 -14.42 9.23 1.30
CA ARG A 51 -14.26 8.94 2.73
C ARG A 51 -14.64 7.50 3.05
N ALA A 52 -15.81 7.01 2.62
CA ALA A 52 -16.24 5.63 2.87
C ALA A 52 -15.21 4.59 2.38
N TRP A 53 -14.69 4.76 1.16
CA TRP A 53 -13.63 3.88 0.63
C TRP A 53 -12.30 3.99 1.38
N ARG A 54 -11.97 5.17 1.92
CA ARG A 54 -10.77 5.36 2.75
C ARG A 54 -10.93 4.72 4.12
N ASP A 55 -12.10 4.82 4.72
CA ASP A 55 -12.36 4.27 6.04
C ASP A 55 -12.36 2.74 5.97
N LEU A 56 -12.95 2.14 4.92
CA LEU A 56 -12.80 0.71 4.63
C LEU A 56 -11.32 0.31 4.44
N ARG A 57 -10.54 1.10 3.69
CA ARG A 57 -9.11 0.85 3.50
C ARG A 57 -8.35 0.84 4.82
N ARG A 58 -8.72 1.70 5.78
CA ARG A 58 -8.08 1.80 7.11
C ARG A 58 -8.44 0.60 7.98
N ALA A 59 -9.72 0.24 8.03
CA ALA A 59 -10.20 -0.95 8.75
C ALA A 59 -9.45 -2.21 8.29
N VAL A 60 -9.36 -2.43 6.98
CA VAL A 60 -8.66 -3.58 6.39
C VAL A 60 -7.14 -3.53 6.63
N ALA A 61 -6.53 -2.33 6.70
CA ALA A 61 -5.08 -2.20 6.92
C ALA A 61 -4.66 -2.82 8.25
N ALA A 62 -5.41 -2.55 9.32
CA ALA A 62 -5.08 -3.00 10.67
C ALA A 62 -4.92 -4.52 10.77
N VAL A 63 -5.67 -5.26 9.95
CA VAL A 63 -5.60 -6.73 9.87
C VAL A 63 -4.53 -7.17 8.87
N ARG A 64 -4.53 -6.61 7.64
CA ARG A 64 -3.62 -7.06 6.58
C ARG A 64 -2.14 -6.83 6.91
N ASP A 65 -1.82 -5.75 7.60
CA ASP A 65 -0.43 -5.45 7.97
C ASP A 65 0.11 -6.54 8.92
N ARG A 66 -0.73 -7.10 9.80
CA ARG A 66 -0.40 -8.27 10.62
C ARG A 66 -0.26 -9.55 9.81
N ASP A 67 -1.18 -9.79 8.87
CA ASP A 67 -1.11 -10.98 8.01
C ASP A 67 0.22 -11.00 7.21
N ALA A 68 0.60 -9.84 6.65
CA ALA A 68 1.83 -9.70 5.86
C ALA A 68 3.09 -9.89 6.72
N VAL A 69 3.14 -9.28 7.90
CA VAL A 69 4.30 -9.41 8.81
C VAL A 69 4.41 -10.84 9.34
N GLY A 70 3.29 -11.51 9.64
CA GLY A 70 3.28 -12.89 10.11
C GLY A 70 3.95 -13.84 9.11
N GLU A 71 3.60 -13.75 7.82
CA GLU A 71 4.22 -14.54 6.75
C GLU A 71 5.74 -14.34 6.69
N GLN A 72 6.20 -13.10 6.78
CA GLN A 72 7.62 -12.76 6.74
C GLN A 72 8.38 -13.26 7.97
N LEU A 73 7.79 -13.12 9.16
CA LEU A 73 8.39 -13.61 10.40
C LEU A 73 8.48 -15.13 10.42
N VAL A 74 7.44 -15.84 9.98
CA VAL A 74 7.49 -17.31 9.86
C VAL A 74 8.63 -17.73 8.93
N GLN A 75 8.79 -17.04 7.79
CA GLN A 75 9.86 -17.34 6.84
C GLN A 75 11.25 -17.11 7.46
N ALA A 76 11.45 -15.97 8.13
CA ALA A 76 12.71 -15.67 8.82
C ALA A 76 13.03 -16.69 9.94
N LEU A 77 12.04 -17.10 10.74
CA LEU A 77 12.22 -18.11 11.79
C LEU A 77 12.62 -19.48 11.22
N LYS A 78 12.07 -19.85 10.05
CA LYS A 78 12.47 -21.06 9.33
C LYS A 78 13.92 -20.98 8.85
N GLU A 79 14.33 -19.83 8.30
CA GLU A 79 15.71 -19.59 7.85
C GLU A 79 16.71 -19.67 9.00
N LEU A 80 16.31 -19.23 10.20
CA LEU A 80 17.07 -19.36 11.44
C LEU A 80 17.03 -20.77 12.06
N LYS A 81 16.39 -21.74 11.39
CA LYS A 81 16.26 -23.14 11.84
C LYS A 81 15.67 -23.28 13.25
N VAL A 82 14.72 -22.41 13.59
CA VAL A 82 13.99 -22.48 14.87
C VAL A 82 13.26 -23.83 14.98
N PRO A 83 13.24 -24.48 16.16
CA PRO A 83 12.57 -25.76 16.34
C PRO A 83 11.09 -25.73 15.90
N PRO A 84 10.56 -26.79 15.26
CA PRO A 84 9.18 -26.82 14.78
C PRO A 84 8.13 -26.53 15.85
N GLN A 85 8.38 -26.93 17.09
CA GLN A 85 7.50 -26.69 18.24
C GLN A 85 7.35 -25.19 18.52
N VAL A 86 8.47 -24.46 18.52
CA VAL A 86 8.49 -23.01 18.73
C VAL A 86 7.82 -22.28 17.58
N LEU A 87 8.01 -22.75 16.34
CA LEU A 87 7.34 -22.19 15.17
C LEU A 87 5.82 -22.36 15.25
N SER A 88 5.36 -23.54 15.68
CA SER A 88 3.93 -23.84 15.87
C SER A 88 3.30 -22.96 16.96
N GLU A 89 4.00 -22.81 18.09
CA GLU A 89 3.56 -21.93 19.19
C GLU A 89 3.46 -20.47 18.73
N PHE A 90 4.47 -19.98 17.98
CA PHE A 90 4.44 -18.66 17.39
C PHE A 90 3.23 -18.47 16.47
N GLN A 91 2.99 -19.41 15.55
CA GLN A 91 1.87 -19.33 14.61
C GLN A 91 0.51 -19.32 15.32
N SER A 92 0.32 -20.19 16.31
CA SER A 92 -0.90 -20.25 17.13
C SER A 92 -1.13 -18.93 17.88
N THR A 93 -0.08 -18.41 18.53
CA THR A 93 -0.13 -17.13 19.26
C THR A 93 -0.42 -15.96 18.31
N TRP A 94 0.21 -15.96 17.13
CA TRP A 94 0.00 -14.93 16.10
C TRP A 94 -1.43 -14.95 15.57
N ALA A 95 -1.97 -16.13 15.27
CA ALA A 95 -3.36 -16.31 14.85
C ALA A 95 -4.35 -15.83 15.92
N GLY A 96 -4.11 -16.16 17.20
CA GLY A 96 -4.93 -15.66 18.31
C GLY A 96 -4.94 -14.13 18.40
N ARG A 97 -3.78 -13.48 18.26
CA ARG A 97 -3.68 -12.01 18.24
C ARG A 97 -4.34 -11.40 17.01
N ARG A 98 -4.24 -12.05 15.85
CA ARG A 98 -4.93 -11.64 14.62
C ARG A 98 -6.44 -11.66 14.82
N SER A 99 -7.01 -12.73 15.38
CA SER A 99 -8.45 -12.84 15.65
C SER A 99 -8.94 -11.74 16.59
N ARG A 100 -8.21 -11.45 17.68
CA ARG A 100 -8.54 -10.31 18.57
C ARG A 100 -8.49 -8.97 17.84
N THR A 101 -7.47 -8.77 16.99
CA THR A 101 -7.34 -7.54 16.20
C THR A 101 -8.53 -7.40 15.25
N PHE A 102 -8.90 -8.47 14.55
CA PHE A 102 -10.03 -8.49 13.63
C PHE A 102 -11.36 -8.16 14.35
N ALA A 103 -11.60 -8.75 15.52
CA ALA A 103 -12.78 -8.50 16.32
C ALA A 103 -12.86 -7.04 16.83
N ALA A 104 -11.71 -6.41 17.08
CA ALA A 104 -11.65 -5.02 17.53
C ALA A 104 -11.82 -3.99 16.39
N VAL A 105 -11.81 -4.40 15.12
CA VAL A 105 -11.99 -3.48 13.99
C VAL A 105 -13.45 -3.03 13.91
N SER A 106 -13.65 -1.71 13.93
CA SER A 106 -14.93 -1.11 13.53
C SER A 106 -15.07 -1.17 12.00
N TRP A 107 -15.93 -2.07 11.52
CA TRP A 107 -16.19 -2.26 10.10
C TRP A 107 -17.18 -1.21 9.57
N PRO A 108 -16.81 -0.39 8.59
CA PRO A 108 -17.72 0.58 8.02
C PRO A 108 -18.73 -0.10 7.08
N ASP A 109 -19.84 0.58 6.82
CA ASP A 109 -20.80 0.16 5.81
C ASP A 109 -20.16 -0.01 4.42
N PRO A 110 -20.72 -0.90 3.57
CA PRO A 110 -20.28 -1.06 2.20
C PRO A 110 -20.29 0.29 1.47
N PRO A 111 -19.14 0.75 0.93
CA PRO A 111 -19.06 2.04 0.29
C PRO A 111 -19.91 2.07 -1.01
N PRO A 112 -20.56 3.21 -1.32
CA PRO A 112 -21.46 3.29 -2.45
C PRO A 112 -20.73 3.19 -3.79
N ALA A 113 -21.44 2.69 -4.79
CA ALA A 113 -20.97 2.67 -6.16
C ALA A 113 -20.98 4.09 -6.76
N VAL A 114 -20.00 4.40 -7.59
CA VAL A 114 -19.93 5.67 -8.33
C VAL A 114 -20.19 5.41 -9.81
N LYS A 115 -20.81 6.37 -10.52
CA LYS A 115 -20.95 6.28 -11.97
C LYS A 115 -19.67 6.79 -12.66
N ARG A 116 -19.26 6.11 -13.73
CA ARG A 116 -18.11 6.55 -14.52
C ARG A 116 -18.48 7.79 -15.32
N PRO A 117 -17.72 8.90 -15.26
CA PRO A 117 -17.98 10.07 -16.08
C PRO A 117 -17.82 9.80 -17.59
N ARG A 118 -18.57 10.52 -18.44
CA ARG A 118 -18.50 10.39 -19.91
C ARG A 118 -17.07 10.62 -20.45
N ALA A 119 -16.39 11.67 -20.00
CA ALA A 119 -15.02 12.01 -20.41
C ALA A 119 -13.90 11.24 -19.66
N TRP A 120 -14.10 9.95 -19.36
CA TRP A 120 -13.16 9.18 -18.52
C TRP A 120 -11.74 9.12 -19.06
N LYS A 121 -11.57 8.75 -20.35
CA LYS A 121 -10.23 8.58 -20.95
C LYS A 121 -9.42 9.88 -20.89
N ALA A 122 -10.05 11.01 -21.23
CA ALA A 122 -9.42 12.33 -21.13
C ALA A 122 -9.01 12.67 -19.69
N ARG A 123 -9.88 12.37 -18.70
CA ARG A 123 -9.59 12.60 -17.28
C ARG A 123 -8.43 11.72 -16.77
N VAL A 124 -8.37 10.45 -17.17
CA VAL A 124 -7.26 9.55 -16.85
C VAL A 124 -5.96 10.13 -17.40
N ARG A 125 -5.91 10.46 -18.70
CA ARG A 125 -4.72 11.04 -19.34
C ARG A 125 -4.25 12.32 -18.63
N LYS A 126 -5.18 13.23 -18.32
CA LYS A 126 -4.89 14.46 -17.58
C LYS A 126 -4.33 14.19 -16.18
N THR A 127 -4.87 13.18 -15.48
CA THR A 127 -4.39 12.82 -14.14
C THR A 127 -3.01 12.17 -14.19
N LEU A 128 -2.78 11.24 -15.13
CA LEU A 128 -1.48 10.59 -15.31
C LEU A 128 -0.38 11.57 -15.67
N ARG A 129 -0.64 12.54 -16.56
CA ARG A 129 0.34 13.61 -16.86
C ARG A 129 0.73 14.39 -15.60
N ARG A 130 -0.25 14.76 -14.78
CA ARG A 130 0.00 15.47 -13.51
C ARG A 130 0.78 14.63 -12.52
N ASP A 131 0.41 13.36 -12.36
CA ASP A 131 1.13 12.42 -11.50
C ASP A 131 2.58 12.23 -11.98
N ALA A 132 2.82 12.12 -13.29
CA ALA A 132 4.15 12.00 -13.87
C ALA A 132 5.02 13.24 -13.57
N HIS A 133 4.51 14.45 -13.82
CA HIS A 133 5.23 15.68 -13.46
C HIS A 133 5.51 15.80 -11.97
N HIS A 134 4.57 15.35 -11.12
CA HIS A 134 4.78 15.34 -9.69
C HIS A 134 5.88 14.36 -9.28
N LEU A 135 5.86 13.14 -9.83
CA LEU A 135 6.87 12.12 -9.56
C LEU A 135 8.27 12.55 -10.01
N LEU A 136 8.40 13.22 -11.17
CA LEU A 136 9.69 13.76 -11.62
C LEU A 136 10.26 14.78 -10.65
N ARG A 137 9.45 15.74 -10.20
CA ARG A 137 9.87 16.75 -9.20
C ARG A 137 10.23 16.13 -7.85
N GLU A 138 9.48 15.13 -7.40
CA GLU A 138 9.81 14.42 -6.16
C GLU A 138 11.10 13.60 -6.30
N ALA A 139 11.34 13.00 -7.46
CA ALA A 139 12.58 12.27 -7.73
C ALA A 139 13.79 13.20 -7.69
N GLU A 140 13.71 14.36 -8.35
CA GLU A 140 14.75 15.40 -8.31
C GLU A 140 15.08 15.80 -6.86
N GLN A 141 14.06 16.03 -6.02
CA GLN A 141 14.27 16.36 -4.61
C GLN A 141 15.01 15.26 -3.84
N VAL A 142 14.67 13.99 -4.08
CA VAL A 142 15.36 12.85 -3.43
C VAL A 142 16.82 12.77 -3.87
N PHE A 143 17.11 12.99 -5.15
CA PHE A 143 18.48 12.95 -5.69
C PHE A 143 19.35 14.13 -5.22
N HIS A 144 18.76 15.28 -4.89
CA HIS A 144 19.49 16.46 -4.40
C HIS A 144 19.71 16.49 -2.88
N THR A 145 19.07 15.61 -2.12
CA THR A 145 19.38 15.46 -0.69
C THR A 145 20.55 14.53 -0.47
N ASP A 146 21.71 15.11 -0.15
CA ASP A 146 22.88 14.40 0.36
C ASP A 146 22.51 13.51 1.56
N CYS A 147 22.66 12.19 1.40
CA CYS A 147 22.81 11.12 2.40
C CYS A 147 22.31 11.31 3.85
N ARG A 148 21.22 12.04 4.09
CA ARG A 148 20.50 12.02 5.36
C ARG A 148 19.31 11.07 5.21
N PRO A 149 19.05 10.17 6.17
CA PRO A 149 17.85 9.36 6.13
C PRO A 149 16.66 10.32 6.17
N PHE A 150 16.01 10.52 5.02
CA PHE A 150 14.73 11.18 4.97
C PHE A 150 13.78 10.40 5.89
N PRO A 151 12.90 11.06 6.68
CA PRO A 151 11.81 10.36 7.33
C PRO A 151 10.89 9.80 6.24
N TYR A 152 11.15 8.56 5.84
CA TYR A 152 10.35 7.83 4.87
C TYR A 152 8.95 7.62 5.46
N HIS A 153 7.95 8.35 4.96
CA HIS A 153 6.57 8.14 5.37
C HIS A 153 5.89 7.01 4.55
N PRO A 154 5.16 6.08 5.20
CA PRO A 154 4.73 4.79 4.66
C PRO A 154 3.49 4.92 3.76
N GLY A 155 3.59 5.66 2.65
CA GLY A 155 2.47 5.94 1.76
C GLY A 155 2.68 5.63 0.28
N LYS A 156 3.93 5.49 -0.18
CA LYS A 156 4.25 5.44 -1.60
C LYS A 156 4.91 4.12 -1.97
N SER A 157 4.23 3.34 -2.80
CA SER A 157 4.85 2.22 -3.51
C SER A 157 5.74 2.79 -4.61
N LEU A 158 6.95 3.21 -4.24
CA LEU A 158 8.10 2.99 -5.09
C LEU A 158 8.43 1.50 -4.89
N MET A 159 7.96 0.65 -5.80
CA MET A 159 8.65 -0.63 -5.98
C MET A 159 10.02 -0.23 -6.50
N PHE A 160 11.01 -0.18 -5.60
CA PHE A 160 12.39 -0.32 -6.01
C PHE A 160 12.45 -1.67 -6.74
N LEU A 161 12.58 -1.62 -8.06
CA LEU A 161 13.16 -2.72 -8.80
C LEU A 161 14.51 -2.95 -8.14
N GLN A 162 14.64 -4.10 -7.48
CA GLN A 162 15.91 -4.63 -7.01
C GLN A 162 16.77 -4.81 -8.26
N PHE A 163 17.52 -3.77 -8.63
CA PHE A 163 18.70 -3.93 -9.47
C PHE A 163 19.80 -4.39 -8.51
N PRO A 164 20.21 -5.66 -8.54
CA PRO A 164 21.49 -6.02 -7.93
C PRO A 164 22.56 -5.30 -8.75
N GLU A 165 23.55 -4.71 -8.07
CA GLU A 165 24.70 -4.00 -8.66
C GLU A 165 24.51 -2.52 -9.04
N ILE A 166 24.15 -1.68 -8.07
CA ILE A 166 24.71 -0.32 -8.02
C ILE A 166 25.27 -0.08 -6.62
N ARG A 167 26.54 -0.47 -6.42
CA ARG A 167 27.35 0.07 -5.32
C ARG A 167 27.71 1.51 -5.68
N ILE A 168 26.93 2.49 -5.21
CA ILE A 168 27.42 3.86 -5.12
C ILE A 168 27.27 4.30 -3.67
N CYS A 169 28.32 4.01 -2.90
CA CYS A 169 28.71 4.78 -1.74
C CYS A 169 30.17 4.47 -1.41
N SER A 170 31.09 5.22 -2.01
CA SER A 170 32.38 5.54 -1.40
C SER A 170 32.45 7.05 -1.25
N CYS A 171 31.87 7.51 -0.14
CA CYS A 171 32.12 8.84 0.38
C CYS A 171 33.59 8.90 0.80
N SER A 172 34.47 9.41 -0.06
CA SER A 172 35.85 9.75 0.30
C SER A 172 36.02 11.26 0.30
N LEU A 173 36.15 11.77 1.52
CA LEU A 173 36.46 13.13 1.95
C LEU A 173 37.73 13.74 1.31
N ARG A 174 37.69 15.08 1.17
CA ARG A 174 38.82 16.06 1.18
C ARG A 174 39.79 15.97 -0.02
N SER A 175 40.23 17.06 -0.63
CA SER A 175 40.99 18.16 0.00
C SER A 175 41.38 19.24 -1.03
N LYS A 176 41.29 20.52 -0.60
CA LYS A 176 42.16 21.67 -0.91
C LYS A 176 42.26 22.25 -2.35
N LYS A 177 41.71 23.48 -2.45
CA LYS A 177 42.30 24.71 -3.01
C LYS A 177 43.46 24.52 -4.02
N PHE A 178 43.21 24.89 -5.28
CA PHE A 178 44.25 25.41 -6.16
C PHE A 178 44.02 26.91 -6.34
N ARG A 179 45.02 27.71 -5.90
CA ARG A 179 45.18 29.12 -6.27
C ARG A 179 45.83 29.15 -7.65
N ASN A 180 45.32 30.03 -8.51
CA ASN A 180 45.93 30.40 -9.77
C ASN A 180 47.21 31.19 -9.54
N THR A 181 48.27 30.82 -10.25
CA THR A 181 49.31 31.70 -10.79
C THR A 181 49.62 31.20 -12.19
#